data_AF-A0A838TXL3-F1
#
_entry.id   AF-A0A838TXL3-F1
#
_cell.length_a   1.000
_cell.length_b   1.000
_cell.length_c   1.000
_cell.angle_alpha   90.00
_cell.angle_beta   90.00
_cell.angle_gamma   90.00
#
_symmetry.space_group_name_H-M   'P 1'
#
loop_
_entity.id
_entity.type
_entity.pdbx_description
1 polymer ?
#
loop_
_entity_poly.entity_id
_entity_poly.type
_entity_poly.pdbx_seq_one_letter_code
_entity_poly.pdbx_strand_id
1 'polypeptide(L)'
;MFTPNSKNTLIGVAVVILIGLLGYFLFKDNGSVKVASDSAKNEVVGQDIITLVEKLKAVAIDQTIFTSALFSNLKDHEVSLYPESQGRPNPFLNFGNDSGVINSKISTGTKATR
;
A
#
# COMPACT_ATOMS: atom_id res chain seq x y z
N MET A 1 20.94 38.43 54.39
CA MET A 1 21.68 38.86 53.18
C MET A 1 22.81 37.85 52.97
N PHE A 2 22.59 36.84 52.14
CA PHE A 2 23.61 35.86 51.80
C PHE A 2 24.53 36.51 50.75
N THR A 3 25.82 36.67 51.05
CA THR A 3 26.86 37.04 50.08
C THR A 3 27.62 35.78 49.70
N PRO A 4 27.19 35.07 48.64
CA PRO A 4 27.79 33.79 48.34
C PRO A 4 28.96 33.97 47.36
N ASN A 5 29.97 33.12 47.51
CA ASN A 5 31.10 33.06 46.57
C ASN A 5 30.57 32.73 45.17
N SER A 6 30.70 33.67 44.23
CA SER A 6 30.02 33.66 42.94
C SER A 6 30.16 32.34 42.16
N LYS A 7 31.30 31.67 42.29
CA LYS A 7 31.56 30.36 41.66
C LYS A 7 30.73 29.21 42.24
N ASN A 8 30.59 29.16 43.57
CA ASN A 8 29.84 28.09 44.24
C ASN A 8 28.33 28.32 44.11
N THR A 9 27.90 29.59 44.08
CA THR A 9 26.51 29.95 43.78
C THR A 9 26.13 29.60 42.36
N LEU A 10 27.02 29.86 41.40
CA LEU A 10 26.79 29.53 39.99
C LEU A 10 26.60 28.02 39.80
N ILE A 11 27.43 27.21 40.46
CA ILE A 11 27.30 25.74 40.46
C ILE A 11 25.95 25.32 41.07
N GLY A 12 25.55 25.90 42.20
CA GLY A 12 24.28 25.56 42.84
C GLY A 12 23.07 25.89 41.97
N VAL A 13 23.07 27.06 41.33
CA VAL A 13 22.00 27.47 40.41
C VAL A 13 21.95 26.57 39.18
N ALA A 14 23.10 26.20 38.60
CA ALA A 14 23.17 25.31 37.45
C ALA A 14 22.57 23.92 37.75
N VAL A 15 22.85 23.37 38.94
CA VAL A 15 22.30 22.06 39.37
C VAL A 15 20.79 22.13 39.53
N VAL A 16 20.25 23.19 40.13
CA VAL A 16 18.80 23.36 40.30
C VAL A 16 18.08 23.47 38.95
N ILE A 17 18.67 24.21 37.99
CA ILE A 17 18.12 24.31 36.63
C ILE A 17 18.14 22.95 35.92
N LEU A 18 19.22 22.17 36.09
CA LEU A 18 19.36 20.86 35.46
C LEU A 18 18.35 19.85 36.01
N ILE A 19 18.12 19.85 37.32
CA ILE A 19 17.08 19.03 37.96
C ILE A 19 15.68 19.48 37.52
N GLY A 20 15.44 20.79 37.41
CA GLY A 20 14.17 21.32 36.91
C GLY A 20 13.88 20.93 35.45
N LEU A 21 14.89 20.99 34.59
CA LEU A 21 14.78 20.55 33.19
C LEU A 21 14.57 19.04 33.08
N LEU A 22 15.24 18.24 33.91
CA LEU A 22 15.07 16.78 33.92
C LEU A 22 13.68 16.40 34.42
N GLY A 23 13.19 17.03 35.49
CA GLY A 23 11.83 16.86 35.98
C GLY A 23 10.79 17.29 34.95
N TYR A 24 11.00 18.41 34.28
CA TYR A 24 10.15 18.87 33.18
C TYR A 24 10.17 17.90 31.99
N PHE A 25 11.33 17.34 31.63
CA PHE A 25 11.43 16.37 30.53
C PHE A 25 10.75 15.03 30.86
N LEU A 26 10.77 14.61 32.13
CA LEU A 26 10.08 13.42 32.60
C LEU A 26 8.55 13.61 32.73
N PHE A 27 8.09 14.81 33.07
CA PHE A 27 6.66 15.13 33.20
C PHE A 27 6.02 15.74 31.95
N LYS A 28 6.81 16.08 30.93
CA LYS A 28 6.27 16.51 29.64
C LYS A 28 5.77 15.29 28.89
N ASP A 29 4.54 14.89 29.21
CA ASP A 29 3.75 13.95 28.43
C ASP A 29 3.76 14.43 26.96
N ASN A 30 4.53 13.75 26.12
CA ASN A 30 4.49 13.94 24.68
C ASN A 30 3.21 13.29 24.16
N GLY A 31 2.06 13.93 24.45
CA GLY A 31 0.73 13.62 23.97
C GLY A 31 0.54 12.26 23.32
N SER A 32 0.75 11.18 24.08
CA SER A 32 0.21 9.88 23.68
C SER A 32 -1.26 9.93 24.01
N VAL A 33 -2.04 10.38 23.03
CA VAL A 33 -3.49 10.23 23.03
C VAL A 33 -3.76 8.77 23.36
N LYS A 34 -4.19 8.50 24.59
CA LYS A 34 -4.78 7.21 24.93
C LYS A 34 -6.14 7.19 24.26
N VAL A 35 -6.15 6.81 22.98
CA VAL A 35 -7.38 6.41 22.31
C VAL A 35 -7.83 5.16 23.07
N ALA A 36 -8.81 5.33 23.96
CA ALA A 36 -9.61 4.21 24.43
C ALA A 36 -10.37 3.71 23.20
N SER A 37 -9.71 2.84 22.45
CA SER A 37 -10.18 2.32 21.20
C SER A 37 -10.48 0.85 21.42
N ASP A 38 -11.64 0.40 20.97
CA ASP A 38 -11.94 -1.00 20.68
C ASP A 38 -10.96 -1.63 19.64
N SER A 39 -9.82 -0.98 19.37
CA SER A 39 -8.73 -1.33 18.47
C SER A 39 -7.78 -2.39 19.01
N ALA A 40 -7.94 -2.93 20.23
CA ALA A 40 -7.07 -4.00 20.72
C ALA A 40 -7.02 -5.23 19.77
N LYS A 41 -8.04 -5.42 18.91
CA LYS A 41 -8.02 -6.43 17.84
C LYS A 41 -7.45 -5.94 16.51
N ASN A 42 -7.59 -4.66 16.16
CA ASN A 42 -7.06 -4.08 14.91
C ASN A 42 -5.57 -3.69 15.02
N GLU A 43 -5.09 -3.36 16.21
CA GLU A 43 -3.69 -3.03 16.49
C GLU A 43 -2.79 -4.26 16.33
N VAL A 44 -3.28 -5.44 16.77
CA VAL A 44 -2.60 -6.72 16.57
C VAL A 44 -2.45 -7.04 15.07
N VAL A 45 -3.51 -6.86 14.28
CA VAL A 45 -3.47 -7.11 12.82
C VAL A 45 -2.53 -6.13 12.11
N GLY A 46 -2.51 -4.85 12.51
CA GLY A 46 -1.58 -3.86 11.97
C GLY A 46 -0.12 -4.22 12.27
N GLN A 47 0.16 -4.67 13.49
CA GLN A 47 1.51 -5.04 13.91
C GLN A 47 2.02 -6.32 13.20
N ASP A 48 1.13 -7.28 12.93
CA ASP A 48 1.46 -8.49 12.17
C ASP A 48 1.80 -8.19 10.71
N ILE A 49 1.11 -7.23 10.09
CA ILE A 49 1.42 -6.78 8.72
C ILE A 49 2.76 -6.05 8.69
N ILE A 50 3.02 -5.16 9.66
CA ILE A 50 4.29 -4.44 9.75
C ILE A 50 5.46 -5.41 9.95
N THR A 51 5.32 -6.36 10.88
CA THR A 51 6.36 -7.39 11.09
C THR A 51 6.53 -8.32 9.90
N LEU A 52 5.47 -8.64 9.15
CA LEU A 52 5.58 -9.38 7.90
C LEU A 52 6.31 -8.58 6.81
N VAL A 53 6.00 -7.29 6.66
CA VAL A 53 6.66 -6.42 5.69
C VAL A 53 8.14 -6.24 6.02
N GLU A 54 8.50 -6.11 7.29
CA GLU A 54 9.90 -6.09 7.72
C GLU A 54 10.63 -7.41 7.40
N LYS A 55 9.98 -8.55 7.63
CA LYS A 55 10.52 -9.86 7.25
C LYS A 55 10.70 -9.98 5.74
N LEU A 56 9.72 -9.54 4.94
CA LEU A 56 9.80 -9.59 3.47
C LEU A 56 10.84 -8.61 2.90
N LYS A 57 10.99 -7.43 3.48
CA LYS A 57 12.08 -6.49 3.13
C LYS A 57 13.47 -7.06 3.36
N ALA A 58 13.60 -7.98 4.33
CA ALA A 58 14.84 -8.68 4.61
C ALA A 58 15.05 -9.94 3.74
N VAL A 59 14.06 -10.37 2.95
CA VAL A 59 14.22 -11.47 2.00
C VAL A 59 14.98 -10.95 0.78
N ALA A 60 16.30 -11.08 0.84
CA ALA A 60 17.15 -10.98 -0.35
C ALA A 60 17.24 -12.36 -1.00
N ILE A 61 17.10 -12.40 -2.32
CA ILE A 61 17.44 -13.59 -3.09
C ILE A 61 18.97 -13.68 -3.14
N ASP A 62 19.52 -14.81 -2.72
CA ASP A 62 20.94 -15.09 -2.87
C ASP A 62 21.30 -15.13 -4.36
N GLN A 63 22.06 -14.14 -4.81
CA GLN A 63 22.44 -13.99 -6.22
C GLN A 63 23.36 -15.14 -6.70
N THR A 64 23.97 -15.89 -5.78
CA THR A 64 24.84 -17.01 -6.13
C THR A 64 24.06 -18.16 -6.76
N ILE A 65 22.75 -18.29 -6.51
CA ILE A 65 21.92 -19.35 -7.13
C ILE A 65 21.91 -19.22 -8.65
N PHE A 66 21.93 -17.99 -9.18
CA PHE A 66 21.94 -17.70 -10.61
C PHE A 66 23.30 -17.97 -11.27
N THR A 67 24.37 -18.16 -10.48
CA THR A 67 25.71 -18.52 -10.98
C THR A 67 25.93 -20.02 -11.07
N SER A 68 25.02 -20.83 -10.51
CA SER A 68 25.13 -22.28 -10.57
C SER A 68 24.97 -22.79 -12.02
N ALA A 69 25.59 -23.94 -12.32
CA ALA A 69 25.53 -24.55 -13.64
C ALA A 69 24.09 -24.82 -14.12
N LEU A 70 23.13 -25.03 -13.21
CA LEU A 70 21.72 -25.22 -13.54
C LEU A 70 21.08 -23.96 -14.13
N PHE A 71 21.36 -22.79 -13.54
CA PHE A 71 20.82 -21.51 -14.00
C PHE A 71 21.62 -20.94 -15.19
N SER A 72 22.92 -21.20 -15.28
CA SER A 72 23.74 -20.79 -16.43
C SER A 72 23.34 -21.48 -17.73
N ASN A 73 22.72 -22.66 -17.67
CA ASN A 73 22.23 -23.39 -18.85
C ASN A 73 20.74 -23.13 -19.13
N LEU A 74 20.05 -22.36 -18.29
CA LEU A 74 18.65 -21.99 -18.51
C LEU A 74 18.60 -20.94 -19.62
N LYS A 75 18.49 -21.41 -20.85
CA LYS A 75 18.29 -20.57 -22.02
C LYS A 75 16.80 -20.32 -22.20
N ASP A 76 16.40 -19.05 -22.21
CA ASP A 76 15.05 -18.70 -22.61
C ASP A 76 14.87 -19.01 -24.09
N HIS A 77 13.81 -19.75 -24.41
CA HIS A 77 13.49 -20.16 -25.77
C HIS A 77 12.36 -19.28 -26.28
N GLU A 78 12.73 -18.07 -26.70
CA GLU A 78 11.81 -17.22 -27.44
C GLU A 78 11.54 -17.84 -28.82
N VAL A 79 10.27 -18.16 -29.08
CA VAL A 79 9.82 -18.56 -30.42
C VAL A 79 9.42 -17.30 -31.15
N SER A 80 10.07 -17.01 -32.27
CA SER A 80 9.64 -15.93 -33.17
C SER A 80 8.23 -16.25 -33.65
N LEU A 81 7.25 -15.47 -33.20
CA LEU A 81 5.88 -15.59 -33.66
C LEU A 81 5.84 -15.11 -35.11
N TYR A 82 5.39 -15.97 -36.01
CA TYR A 82 5.03 -15.55 -37.34
C TYR A 82 3.72 -14.75 -37.24
N PRO A 83 3.59 -13.63 -37.99
CA PRO A 83 2.34 -12.90 -38.03
C PRO A 83 1.25 -13.82 -38.63
N GLU A 84 0.31 -14.23 -37.80
CA GLU A 84 -0.87 -14.96 -38.25
C GLU A 84 -1.84 -14.00 -38.94
N SER A 85 -2.60 -14.49 -39.93
CA SER A 85 -3.69 -13.72 -40.50
C SER A 85 -4.67 -13.33 -39.40
N GLN A 86 -5.15 -12.09 -39.42
CA GLN A 86 -6.19 -11.63 -38.50
C GLN A 86 -7.34 -12.65 -38.48
N GLY A 87 -7.70 -13.12 -37.27
CA GLY A 87 -8.72 -14.14 -37.09
C GLY A 87 -10.08 -13.75 -37.66
N ARG A 88 -11.05 -14.66 -37.60
CA ARG A 88 -12.41 -14.34 -38.03
C ARG A 88 -12.95 -13.14 -37.23
N PRO A 89 -13.71 -12.23 -37.86
CA PRO A 89 -14.41 -11.17 -37.15
C PRO A 89 -15.18 -11.74 -35.97
N ASN A 90 -15.08 -11.11 -34.81
CA ASN A 90 -15.69 -11.59 -33.58
C ASN A 90 -17.23 -11.70 -33.78
N PRO A 91 -17.83 -12.92 -33.75
CA PRO A 91 -19.25 -13.12 -34.02
C PRO A 91 -20.16 -12.58 -32.92
N PHE A 92 -19.59 -12.13 -31.80
CA PHE A 92 -20.30 -11.51 -30.70
C PHE A 92 -20.32 -9.98 -30.75
N LEU A 93 -19.77 -9.34 -31.81
CA LEU A 93 -19.80 -7.87 -31.97
C LEU A 93 -21.24 -7.29 -31.93
N ASN A 94 -22.23 -8.11 -32.26
CA ASN A 94 -23.62 -7.69 -32.39
C ASN A 94 -24.46 -7.95 -31.12
N PHE A 95 -23.92 -8.61 -30.09
CA PHE A 95 -24.65 -8.81 -28.84
C PHE A 95 -24.21 -7.77 -27.80
N GLY A 96 -25.17 -7.08 -27.18
CA GLY A 96 -24.91 -6.03 -26.19
C GLY A 96 -25.05 -4.60 -26.71
N ASN A 97 -25.19 -4.41 -28.03
CA ASN A 97 -25.58 -3.14 -28.64
C ASN A 97 -27.09 -3.06 -28.89
N ASP A 98 -27.90 -3.65 -27.99
CA ASP A 98 -29.35 -3.44 -27.96
C ASP A 98 -29.66 -2.02 -27.47
N SER A 99 -29.26 -1.02 -28.25
CA SER A 99 -29.94 0.27 -28.27
C SER A 99 -31.28 0.01 -28.93
N GLY A 100 -32.28 -0.31 -28.10
CA GLY A 100 -33.61 -0.71 -28.54
C GLY A 100 -34.18 0.22 -29.59
N VAL A 101 -34.18 -0.23 -30.84
CA VAL A 101 -35.05 0.31 -31.89
C VAL A 101 -36.21 -0.65 -32.03
N ILE A 102 -37.19 -0.48 -31.15
CA ILE A 102 -38.54 -1.02 -31.30
C ILE A 102 -39.24 -0.32 -32.47
N ASN A 103 -38.89 -0.70 -33.70
CA ASN A 103 -39.73 -0.43 -34.86
C ASN A 103 -40.59 -1.67 -35.13
N SER A 104 -41.69 -1.74 -34.38
CA SER A 104 -42.85 -2.57 -34.68
C SER A 104 -43.25 -2.31 -36.14
N LYS A 105 -42.95 -3.26 -37.03
CA LYS A 105 -43.51 -3.29 -38.38
C LYS A 105 -44.96 -3.72 -38.22
N ILE A 106 -45.83 -2.75 -37.98
CA ILE A 106 -47.28 -2.95 -37.96
C ILE A 106 -47.68 -3.44 -39.35
N SER A 107 -48.10 -4.71 -39.42
CA SER A 107 -48.72 -5.32 -40.58
C SER A 107 -50.10 -4.69 -40.78
N THR A 108 -50.19 -3.65 -41.61
CA THR A 108 -51.47 -3.16 -42.14
C THR A 108 -51.85 -4.04 -43.34
N GLY A 109 -52.66 -5.06 -43.08
CA GLY A 109 -53.37 -5.78 -44.13
C GLY A 109 -54.44 -4.88 -44.75
N THR A 110 -54.11 -4.19 -45.85
CA THR A 110 -55.11 -3.50 -46.67
C THR A 110 -55.62 -4.47 -47.74
N LYS A 111 -56.80 -5.03 -47.46
CA LYS A 111 -57.65 -5.77 -48.40
C LYS A 111 -57.95 -4.89 -49.62
N ALA A 112 -57.55 -5.32 -50.81
CA ALA A 112 -58.01 -4.74 -52.08
C ALA A 112 -59.31 -5.45 -52.51
N THR A 113 -60.40 -4.70 -52.63
CA THR A 113 -61.68 -5.17 -53.17
C THR A 113 -61.77 -4.74 -54.64
N ARG A 114 -62.24 -5.68 -55.46
CA ARG A 114 -62.46 -5.65 -56.92
C ARG A 114 -63.46 -4.60 -57.37
#